data_AF-X8HDQ3-F1
#
_entry.id   AF-X8HDQ3-F1
#
_cell.length_a   1.000
_cell.length_b   1.000
_cell.length_c   1.000
_cell.angle_alpha   90.00
_cell.angle_beta   90.00
_cell.angle_gamma   90.00
#
_symmetry.space_group_name_H-M   'P 1'
#
loop_
_entity.id
_entity.type
_entity.pdbx_description
1 polymer ?
#
loop_
_entity_poly.entity_id
_entity_poly.type
_entity_poly.pdbx_seq_one_letter_code
_entity_poly.pdbx_strand_id
1 'polypeptide(L)'
;QSGEFTGTEMKITKRGSPYLRRAIWLAATVASFKDPALSIYYKSLIARGKKHLTAIGAVSRKMCNIIFSVLKNKKAYTPNI
;
A
#
# COMPACT_ATOMS: atom_id res chain seq x y z
N GLN A 1 -9.69 13.82 -23.48
CA GLN A 1 -9.96 13.06 -22.24
C GLN A 1 -9.46 13.91 -21.08
N SER A 2 -10.38 14.29 -20.22
CA SER A 2 -10.33 15.43 -19.30
C SER A 2 -9.14 15.37 -18.33
N GLY A 3 -8.34 16.43 -18.34
CA GLY A 3 -7.44 16.78 -17.25
C GLY A 3 -8.23 17.26 -16.03
N GLU A 4 -7.55 17.26 -14.89
CA GLU A 4 -8.04 17.62 -13.54
C GLU A 4 -8.70 16.49 -12.73
N PHE A 5 -7.95 15.39 -12.54
CA PHE A 5 -8.23 14.47 -11.45
C PHE A 5 -7.62 15.01 -10.14
N THR A 6 -8.41 15.74 -9.35
CA THR A 6 -8.08 16.12 -7.98
C THR A 6 -8.25 14.91 -7.07
N GLY A 7 -7.22 14.06 -6.98
CA GLY A 7 -7.19 12.83 -6.16
C GLY A 7 -7.26 13.03 -4.63
N THR A 8 -7.78 14.17 -4.17
CA THR A 8 -7.83 14.58 -2.76
C THR A 8 -9.00 13.92 -2.01
N GLU A 9 -10.08 13.53 -2.70
CA GLU A 9 -11.31 12.98 -2.09
C GLU A 9 -11.71 11.59 -2.60
N MET A 10 -10.74 10.72 -2.89
CA MET A 10 -11.08 9.32 -3.20
C MET A 10 -11.52 8.56 -1.94
N LYS A 11 -12.78 8.12 -1.91
CA LYS A 11 -13.30 7.23 -0.88
C LYS A 11 -12.69 5.83 -1.02
N ILE A 12 -12.27 5.25 0.10
CA ILE A 12 -11.80 3.86 0.14
C ILE A 12 -12.98 2.93 -0.18
N THR A 13 -12.84 2.14 -1.25
CA THR A 13 -13.82 1.11 -1.59
C THR A 13 -13.83 0.00 -0.55
N LYS A 14 -15.03 -0.33 -0.03
CA LYS A 14 -15.25 -1.42 0.94
C LYS A 14 -15.52 -2.77 0.27
N ARG A 15 -15.32 -2.87 -1.04
CA ARG A 15 -15.53 -4.12 -1.80
C ARG A 15 -14.52 -5.20 -1.39
N GLY A 16 -14.95 -6.46 -1.38
CA GLY A 16 -14.14 -7.63 -0.99
C GLY A 16 -14.19 -7.97 0.50
N SER A 17 -13.49 -9.05 0.88
CA SER A 17 -13.52 -9.62 2.24
C SER A 17 -13.02 -8.64 3.31
N PRO A 18 -13.80 -8.40 4.38
CA PRO A 18 -13.39 -7.54 5.49
C PRO A 18 -12.20 -8.12 6.27
N TYR A 19 -12.12 -9.44 6.40
CA TYR A 19 -11.00 -10.12 7.06
C TYR A 19 -9.69 -9.91 6.32
N LEU A 20 -9.71 -10.09 4.99
CA LEU A 20 -8.52 -9.91 4.17
C LEU A 20 -8.02 -8.46 4.22
N ARG A 21 -8.94 -7.48 4.18
CA ARG A 21 -8.58 -6.07 4.30
C ARG A 21 -7.91 -5.77 5.64
N ARG A 22 -8.45 -6.30 6.74
CA ARG A 22 -7.88 -6.13 8.08
C ARG A 22 -6.50 -6.80 8.20
N ALA A 23 -6.36 -8.02 7.68
CA ALA A 23 -5.09 -8.74 7.69
C ALA A 23 -3.99 -7.96 6.93
N ILE A 24 -4.31 -7.46 5.73
CA ILE A 24 -3.37 -6.66 4.94
C ILE A 24 -3.04 -5.34 5.63
N TRP A 25 -4.01 -4.69 6.27
CA TRP A 25 -3.76 -3.45 7.01
C TRP A 25 -2.78 -3.66 8.16
N LEU A 26 -2.98 -4.70 8.96
CA LEU A 26 -2.07 -5.06 10.05
C LEU A 26 -0.67 -5.38 9.52
N ALA A 27 -0.59 -6.19 8.47
CA ALA A 27 0.68 -6.56 7.85
C ALA A 27 1.41 -5.34 7.26
N ALA A 28 0.69 -4.45 6.56
CA ALA A 28 1.25 -3.23 5.97
C ALA A 28 1.74 -2.24 7.02
N THR A 29 1.09 -2.19 8.19
CA THR A 29 1.51 -1.33 9.31
C THR A 29 2.89 -1.75 9.80
N VAL A 30 3.10 -3.05 10.04
CA VAL A 30 4.41 -3.57 10.46
C VAL A 30 5.45 -3.45 9.35
N ALA A 31 5.07 -3.79 8.11
CA ALA A 31 5.96 -3.75 6.96
C ALA A 31 6.47 -2.33 6.65
N SER A 32 5.69 -1.29 6.93
CA SER A 32 6.11 0.11 6.74
C SER A 32 7.35 0.49 7.58
N PHE A 33 7.62 -0.24 8.66
CA PHE A 33 8.77 0.00 9.53
C PHE A 33 9.87 -1.05 9.37
N LYS A 34 9.51 -2.30 9.07
CA LYS A 34 10.46 -3.42 9.03
C LYS A 34 11.02 -3.71 7.64
N ASP A 35 10.25 -3.47 6.59
CA ASP A 35 10.66 -3.72 5.21
C ASP A 35 11.32 -2.45 4.63
N PRO A 36 12.57 -2.51 4.14
CA PRO A 36 13.27 -1.34 3.63
C PRO A 36 12.60 -0.70 2.40
N ALA A 37 12.09 -1.51 1.46
CA ALA A 37 11.45 -1.01 0.24
C ALA A 37 10.10 -0.35 0.53
N LEU A 38 9.31 -0.93 1.44
CA LEU A 38 8.04 -0.34 1.87
C LEU A 38 8.25 0.85 2.81
N SER A 39 9.30 0.85 3.63
CA SER A 39 9.64 1.98 4.50
C SER A 39 10.06 3.21 3.70
N ILE A 40 10.86 3.06 2.65
CA ILE A 40 11.19 4.15 1.72
C ILE A 40 9.92 4.71 1.08
N TYR A 41 9.03 3.83 0.62
CA TYR A 41 7.76 4.26 0.04
C TYR A 41 6.88 5.01 1.06
N TYR A 42 6.77 4.50 2.29
CA TYR A 42 6.06 5.16 3.38
C TYR A 42 6.65 6.55 3.67
N LYS A 43 7.97 6.65 3.86
CA LYS A 43 8.66 7.93 4.11
C LYS A 43 8.44 8.92 2.98
N SER A 44 8.46 8.48 1.72
CA SER A 44 8.16 9.34 0.57
C SER A 44 6.73 9.92 0.60
N LEU A 45 5.76 9.19 1.17
CA LEU A 45 4.38 9.65 1.30
C LEU A 45 4.23 10.67 2.42
N ILE A 46 4.91 10.44 3.54
CA ILE A 46 4.98 11.40 4.65
C ILE A 46 5.67 12.69 4.22
N ALA A 47 6.79 12.60 3.50
CA ALA A 47 7.50 13.76 2.96
C ALA A 47 6.65 14.59 1.97
N ARG A 48 5.71 13.94 1.27
CA ARG A 48 4.70 14.60 0.41
C ARG A 48 3.52 15.21 1.19
N GLY A 49 3.57 15.22 2.53
CA GLY A 49 2.53 15.78 3.39
C GLY A 49 1.29 14.89 3.56
N LYS A 50 1.34 13.60 3.19
CA LYS A 50 0.22 12.69 3.41
C LYS A 50 0.12 12.30 4.89
N LYS A 51 -1.11 12.29 5.42
CA LYS A 51 -1.40 11.82 6.79
C LYS A 51 -0.98 10.35 6.95
N HIS A 52 -0.57 9.97 8.17
CA HIS A 52 -0.11 8.62 8.49
C HIS A 52 -1.07 7.51 7.99
N LEU A 53 -2.36 7.59 8.32
CA LEU A 53 -3.35 6.60 7.91
C LEU A 53 -3.51 6.51 6.38
N THR A 54 -3.41 7.64 5.68
CA THR A 54 -3.43 7.67 4.22
C THR A 54 -2.18 7.01 3.63
N ALA A 55 -1.01 7.23 4.24
CA ALA A 55 0.22 6.59 3.83
C ALA A 55 0.17 5.07 4.04
N ILE A 56 -0.34 4.59 5.18
CA ILE A 56 -0.55 3.16 5.44
C ILE A 56 -1.54 2.55 4.45
N GLY A 57 -2.60 3.27 4.08
CA GLY A 57 -3.54 2.84 3.04
C GLY A 57 -2.86 2.67 1.66
N ALA A 58 -1.95 3.58 1.30
CA ALA A 58 -1.18 3.47 0.07
C ALA A 58 -0.17 2.29 0.12
N VAL A 59 0.50 2.08 1.26
CA VAL A 59 1.37 0.91 1.48
C VAL A 59 0.56 -0.39 1.38
N SER A 60 -0.63 -0.44 1.99
CA SER A 60 -1.53 -1.59 1.92
C SER A 60 -1.88 -1.96 0.47
N ARG A 61 -2.19 -0.95 -0.35
CA ARG A 61 -2.43 -1.16 -1.79
C ARG A 61 -1.21 -1.70 -2.52
N LYS A 62 -0.01 -1.17 -2.22
CA LYS A 62 1.25 -1.67 -2.79
C LYS A 62 1.52 -3.11 -2.37
N MET A 63 1.24 -3.45 -1.11
CA MET A 63 1.37 -4.80 -0.56
C MET A 63 0.42 -5.79 -1.25
N CYS A 64 -0.84 -5.42 -1.52
CA CYS A 64 -1.76 -6.26 -2.31
C CYS A 64 -1.17 -6.64 -3.67
N ASN A 65 -0.58 -5.66 -4.37
CA ASN A 65 0.02 -5.89 -5.68
C ASN A 65 1.27 -6.78 -5.61
N ILE A 66 2.07 -6.63 -4.55
CA ILE A 66 3.21 -7.51 -4.28
C ILE A 66 2.74 -8.95 -4.07
N ILE A 67 1.75 -9.16 -3.20
CA ILE A 67 1.17 -10.49 -2.94
C ILE A 67 0.64 -11.09 -4.24
N PHE A 68 -0.10 -10.32 -5.03
CA PHE A 68 -0.61 -10.77 -6.33
C PHE A 68 0.52 -11.17 -7.30
N SER A 69 1.60 -10.38 -7.38
CA SER A 69 2.76 -10.67 -8.23
C SER A 69 3.49 -11.94 -7.78
N VAL A 70 3.67 -12.14 -6.47
CA VAL A 70 4.30 -13.33 -5.89
C VAL A 70 3.47 -14.57 -6.20
N LEU A 71 2.15 -14.52 -5.97
CA LEU A 71 1.24 -15.63 -6.26
C LEU A 71 1.19 -15.96 -7.76
N LYS A 72 1.17 -14.93 -8.62
CA LYS A 72 1.11 -15.10 -10.07
C LYS A 72 2.40 -15.68 -10.66
N ASN A 73 3.55 -15.14 -10.24
CA ASN A 73 4.84 -15.49 -10.81
C ASN A 73 5.53 -16.65 -10.09
N LYS A 74 5.00 -17.09 -8.93
CA LYS A 74 5.58 -18.12 -8.04
C LYS A 74 7.05 -17.84 -7.69
N LYS A 75 7.44 -16.58 -7.67
CA LYS A 75 8.80 -16.13 -7.30
C LYS A 75 8.77 -15.59 -5.88
N ALA A 76 9.81 -15.91 -5.12
CA ALA A 76 9.98 -15.37 -3.78
C ALA A 76 10.04 -13.84 -3.82
N TYR A 77 9.47 -13.19 -2.81
CA TYR A 77 9.52 -11.75 -2.68
C TYR A 77 10.96 -11.29 -2.44
N THR A 78 11.52 -10.53 -3.38
CA THR A 78 12.78 -9.82 -3.20
C THR A 78 12.50 -8.33 -3.08
N PRO A 79 12.70 -7.72 -1.90
CA PRO A 79 12.57 -6.27 -1.75
C PRO A 79 13.69 -5.60 -2.56
N ASN A 80 13.35 -4.99 -3.69
CA ASN A 80 14.26 -4.07 -4.39
C ASN A 80 14.25 -2.74 -3.63
N ILE A 81 15.39 -2.46 -2.99
CA ILE A 81 15.67 -1.25 -2.20
C ILE A 81 16.12 -0.14 -3.14
#